data_AF-A0A9X2SBU7-F1
#
_entry.id   AF-A0A9X2SBU7-F1
#
_cell.length_a   1.000
_cell.length_b   1.000
_cell.length_c   1.000
_cell.angle_alpha   90.00
_cell.angle_beta   90.00
_cell.angle_gamma   90.00
#
_symmetry.space_group_name_H-M   'P 1'
#
loop_
_entity.id
_entity.type
_entity.pdbx_description
1 polymer ?
#
loop_
_entity_poly.entity_id
_entity_poly.type
_entity_poly.pdbx_seq_one_letter_code
_entity_poly.pdbx_strand_id
1 'polypeptide(L)'
;MKAIKYTSLLFAVCILGCTAYAQINENIFETTGTYLTLLWVKATLVDLYLGVFFILCWIYFRERSLVKVLLLAPLAFVFGNAVIFLYIFFSIRKYDYDIKKWLTGEKQQRQ
;
A
#
# COMPACT_ATOMS: atom_id res chain seq x y z
N MET A 1 4.49 -12.32 13.91
CA MET A 1 4.42 -12.37 12.43
C MET A 1 3.06 -12.77 11.87
N LYS A 2 2.42 -13.83 12.37
CA LYS A 2 1.07 -14.23 11.93
C LYS A 2 0.05 -13.08 12.03
N ALA A 3 0.03 -12.36 13.15
CA ALA A 3 -0.87 -11.21 13.34
C ALA A 3 -0.72 -10.14 12.24
N ILE A 4 0.50 -9.60 12.02
CA ILE A 4 0.77 -8.57 10.99
C ILE A 4 0.38 -9.05 9.58
N LYS A 5 0.66 -10.32 9.28
CA LYS A 5 0.29 -10.93 8.00
C LYS A 5 -1.24 -10.95 7.82
N TYR A 6 -1.99 -11.39 8.82
CA TYR A 6 -3.45 -11.47 8.71
C TYR A 6 -4.10 -10.08 8.75
N THR A 7 -3.56 -9.14 9.53
CA THR A 7 -4.07 -7.76 9.56
C THR A 7 -3.80 -7.03 8.25
N SER A 8 -2.63 -7.21 7.63
CA SER A 8 -2.35 -6.61 6.31
C SER A 8 -3.28 -7.17 5.23
N LEU A 9 -3.53 -8.48 5.23
CA LEU A 9 -4.50 -9.09 4.32
C LEU A 9 -5.91 -8.55 4.54
N LEU A 10 -6.34 -8.45 5.80
CA LEU A 10 -7.66 -7.92 6.17
C LEU A 10 -7.83 -6.49 5.63
N PHE A 11 -6.86 -5.60 5.87
CA PHE A 11 -6.93 -4.22 5.38
C PHE A 11 -6.94 -4.13 3.86
N ALA A 12 -6.17 -4.96 3.16
CA ALA A 12 -6.23 -5.01 1.69
C ALA A 12 -7.64 -5.39 1.19
N VAL A 13 -8.26 -6.41 1.80
CA VAL A 13 -9.62 -6.85 1.44
C VAL A 13 -10.65 -5.79 1.78
N CYS A 14 -10.57 -5.16 2.96
CA CYS A 14 -11.47 -4.07 3.35
C CYS A 14 -11.41 -2.90 2.37
N ILE A 15 -10.21 -2.45 1.99
CA ILE A 15 -10.05 -1.32 1.05
C ILE A 15 -10.63 -1.70 -0.32
N LEU A 16 -10.29 -2.87 -0.86
CA LEU A 16 -10.84 -3.33 -2.13
C LEU A 16 -12.36 -3.43 -2.10
N GLY A 17 -12.93 -3.92 -0.98
CA GLY A 17 -14.38 -3.98 -0.76
C GLY A 17 -15.02 -2.60 -0.74
N CYS A 18 -14.44 -1.64 -0.01
CA CYS A 18 -14.93 -0.27 0.02
C CYS A 18 -14.84 0.41 -1.35
N THR A 19 -13.74 0.23 -2.08
CA THR A 19 -13.57 0.80 -3.42
C THR A 19 -14.54 0.18 -4.41
N ALA A 20 -14.76 -1.13 -4.37
CA ALA A 20 -15.74 -1.81 -5.23
C ALA A 20 -17.17 -1.34 -4.92
N TYR A 21 -17.52 -1.23 -3.63
CA TYR A 21 -18.82 -0.70 -3.21
C TYR A 21 -19.01 0.73 -3.69
N ALA A 22 -18.00 1.59 -3.57
CA ALA A 22 -18.06 2.95 -4.07
C ALA A 22 -18.30 2.99 -5.58
N GLN A 23 -17.61 2.15 -6.38
CA GLN A 23 -17.81 2.12 -7.83
C GLN A 23 -19.17 1.58 -8.27
N ILE A 24 -19.80 0.70 -7.49
CA ILE A 24 -21.14 0.19 -7.79
C ILE A 24 -22.20 1.29 -7.59
N ASN A 25 -22.00 2.17 -6.62
CA ASN A 25 -22.97 3.22 -6.27
C ASN A 25 -22.70 4.54 -6.99
N GLU A 26 -21.44 4.85 -7.29
CA GLU A 26 -21.01 6.11 -7.90
C GLU A 26 -19.97 5.85 -9.00
N ASN A 27 -20.17 6.47 -10.17
CA ASN A 27 -19.18 6.42 -11.23
C ASN A 27 -18.08 7.46 -10.97
N ILE A 28 -16.84 6.99 -10.77
CA ILE A 28 -15.69 7.87 -10.51
C ILE A 28 -15.52 8.94 -11.58
N PHE A 29 -15.80 8.64 -12.85
CA PHE A 29 -15.58 9.60 -13.93
C PHE A 29 -16.61 10.74 -13.95
N GLU A 30 -17.80 10.50 -13.40
CA GLU A 30 -18.88 11.49 -13.36
C GLU A 30 -18.79 12.35 -12.10
N THR A 31 -18.44 11.76 -10.95
CA THR A 31 -18.47 12.46 -9.66
C THR A 31 -17.13 13.11 -9.26
N THR A 32 -16.01 12.69 -9.85
CA THR A 32 -14.67 13.22 -9.49
C THR A 32 -14.56 14.73 -9.64
N GLY A 33 -15.14 15.31 -10.70
CA GLY A 33 -15.08 16.76 -10.94
C GLY A 33 -15.69 17.57 -9.80
N THR A 34 -16.80 17.10 -9.23
CA THR A 34 -17.49 17.73 -8.11
C THR A 34 -16.69 17.56 -6.81
N TYR A 35 -16.22 16.35 -6.50
CA TYR A 35 -15.49 16.10 -5.25
C TYR A 35 -14.13 16.80 -5.21
N LEU A 36 -13.45 16.95 -6.35
CA LEU A 36 -12.19 17.68 -6.42
C LEU A 36 -12.35 19.18 -6.18
N THR A 37 -13.55 19.74 -6.11
CA THR A 37 -13.73 21.15 -5.71
C THR A 37 -13.55 21.36 -4.20
N LEU A 38 -13.77 20.30 -3.40
CA LEU A 38 -13.68 20.35 -1.94
C LEU A 38 -12.23 20.38 -1.49
N LEU A 39 -11.86 21.41 -0.71
CA LEU A 39 -10.47 21.63 -0.30
C LEU A 39 -9.92 20.48 0.58
N TRP A 40 -10.76 19.89 1.42
CA TRP A 40 -10.39 18.76 2.28
C TRP A 40 -10.13 17.48 1.47
N VAL A 41 -10.87 17.25 0.38
CA VAL A 41 -10.64 16.11 -0.54
C VAL A 41 -9.28 16.26 -1.22
N LYS A 42 -8.93 17.46 -1.69
CA LYS A 42 -7.60 17.72 -2.25
C LYS A 42 -6.49 17.44 -1.23
N ALA A 43 -6.65 17.92 0.00
CA ALA A 43 -5.64 17.74 1.05
C ALA A 43 -5.41 16.26 1.38
N THR A 44 -6.49 15.49 1.54
CA THR A 44 -6.41 14.04 1.79
C THR A 44 -5.85 13.26 0.61
N LEU A 45 -6.15 13.67 -0.62
CA LEU A 45 -5.59 13.06 -1.82
C LEU A 45 -4.07 13.27 -1.91
N VAL A 46 -3.60 14.49 -1.61
CA VAL A 46 -2.17 14.79 -1.54
C VAL A 46 -1.49 13.95 -0.44
N ASP A 47 -2.07 13.90 0.76
CA ASP A 47 -1.55 13.09 1.87
C ASP A 47 -1.42 11.61 1.47
N LEU A 48 -2.47 11.05 0.86
CA LEU A 48 -2.49 9.66 0.42
C LEU A 48 -1.40 9.35 -0.62
N TYR A 49 -1.25 10.19 -1.66
CA TYR A 49 -0.26 9.93 -2.71
C TYR A 49 1.18 10.22 -2.27
N LEU A 50 1.40 11.19 -1.39
CA LEU A 50 2.70 11.37 -0.75
C LEU A 50 3.07 10.13 0.07
N GLY A 51 2.13 9.58 0.83
CA GLY A 51 2.32 8.32 1.55
C GLY A 51 2.70 7.17 0.62
N VAL A 52 1.98 6.99 -0.48
CA VAL A 52 2.29 5.97 -1.50
C VAL A 52 3.69 6.17 -2.08
N PHE A 53 4.06 7.41 -2.42
CA PHE A 53 5.39 7.74 -2.94
C PHE A 53 6.51 7.37 -1.97
N PHE A 54 6.38 7.75 -0.69
CA PHE A 54 7.37 7.41 0.33
C PHE A 54 7.52 5.90 0.52
N ILE A 55 6.40 5.15 0.48
CA ILE A 55 6.45 3.69 0.54
C ILE A 55 7.16 3.10 -0.69
N LEU A 56 6.92 3.59 -1.90
CA LEU A 56 7.63 3.15 -3.10
C LEU A 56 9.14 3.40 -3.00
N CYS A 57 9.54 4.58 -2.50
CA CYS A 57 10.94 4.88 -2.21
C CYS A 57 11.51 3.89 -1.19
N TRP A 58 10.80 3.60 -0.10
CA TRP A 58 11.24 2.64 0.90
C TRP A 58 11.40 1.22 0.33
N ILE A 59 10.48 0.78 -0.53
CA ILE A 59 10.57 -0.50 -1.24
C ILE A 59 11.81 -0.53 -2.13
N TYR A 60 12.08 0.55 -2.87
CA TYR A 60 13.29 0.69 -3.67
C TYR A 60 14.56 0.53 -2.83
N PHE A 61 14.64 1.22 -1.68
CA PHE A 61 15.79 1.13 -0.78
C PHE A 61 15.98 -0.28 -0.19
N ARG A 62 14.87 -0.94 0.19
CA ARG A 62 14.89 -2.26 0.84
C ARG A 62 15.27 -3.38 -0.11
N GLU A 63 14.66 -3.41 -1.28
CA GLU A 63 14.81 -4.51 -2.22
C GLU A 63 15.88 -4.25 -3.29
N ARG A 64 16.37 -3.00 -3.40
CA ARG A 64 17.37 -2.56 -4.38
C ARG A 64 17.03 -3.01 -5.81
N SER A 65 15.74 -3.11 -6.12
CA SER A 65 15.21 -3.63 -7.37
C SER A 65 14.27 -2.61 -8.00
N LEU A 66 14.75 -1.97 -9.08
CA LEU A 66 13.92 -1.04 -9.87
C LEU A 66 12.72 -1.74 -10.51
N VAL A 67 12.88 -2.98 -10.97
CA VAL A 67 11.82 -3.75 -11.65
C VAL A 67 10.58 -3.88 -10.76
N LYS A 68 10.77 -4.21 -9.48
CA LYS A 68 9.64 -4.37 -8.58
C LYS A 68 8.94 -3.05 -8.28
N VAL A 69 9.69 -1.96 -8.11
CA VAL A 69 9.12 -0.62 -7.93
C VAL A 69 8.34 -0.21 -9.17
N LEU A 70 8.86 -0.50 -10.37
CA LEU A 70 8.23 -0.17 -11.64
C LEU A 70 6.94 -0.96 -11.88
N LEU A 71 6.85 -2.19 -11.37
CA LEU A 71 5.61 -2.98 -11.36
C LEU A 71 4.62 -2.50 -10.28
N LEU A 72 5.09 -2.13 -9.09
CA LEU A 72 4.23 -1.73 -7.98
C LEU A 72 3.71 -0.30 -8.11
N ALA A 73 4.48 0.62 -8.69
CA ALA A 73 4.11 2.03 -8.80
C ALA A 73 2.77 2.27 -9.52
N PRO A 74 2.54 1.75 -10.74
CA PRO A 74 1.24 1.95 -11.41
C PRO A 74 0.10 1.26 -10.65
N LEU A 75 0.37 0.08 -10.06
CA LEU A 75 -0.61 -0.63 -9.24
C LEU A 75 -1.00 0.17 -7.99
N ALA A 76 -0.03 0.75 -7.28
CA ALA A 76 -0.25 1.55 -6.08
C ALA A 76 -0.90 2.89 -6.41
N PHE A 77 -0.73 3.42 -7.62
CA PHE A 77 -1.44 4.61 -8.05
C PHE A 77 -2.93 4.34 -8.26
N VAL A 78 -3.28 3.18 -8.84
CA VAL A 78 -4.67 2.81 -9.13
C VAL A 78 -5.41 2.28 -7.89
N PHE A 79 -4.77 1.40 -7.13
CA PHE A 79 -5.37 0.70 -5.99
C PHE A 79 -4.99 1.29 -4.63
N GLY A 80 -4.21 2.38 -4.63
CA GLY A 80 -3.76 3.05 -3.43
C GLY A 80 -3.07 2.11 -2.44
N ASN A 81 -3.49 2.20 -1.19
CA ASN A 81 -2.91 1.46 -0.07
C ASN A 81 -3.19 -0.06 -0.12
N ALA A 82 -4.16 -0.55 -0.91
CA ALA A 82 -4.42 -1.99 -1.01
C ALA A 82 -3.19 -2.76 -1.53
N VAL A 83 -2.49 -2.19 -2.52
CA VAL A 83 -1.26 -2.78 -3.08
C VAL A 83 -0.13 -2.78 -2.07
N ILE A 84 -0.04 -1.74 -1.24
CA ILE A 84 0.97 -1.65 -0.18
C ILE A 84 0.75 -2.74 0.86
N PHE A 85 -0.49 -2.96 1.29
CA PHE A 85 -0.82 -4.04 2.23
C PHE A 85 -0.57 -5.43 1.66
N LEU A 86 -0.86 -5.64 0.37
CA LEU A 86 -0.51 -6.88 -0.34
C LEU A 86 1.01 -7.07 -0.41
N TYR A 87 1.77 -6.02 -0.72
CA TYR A 87 3.23 -6.08 -0.72
C TYR A 87 3.78 -6.48 0.66
N ILE A 88 3.26 -5.91 1.75
CA ILE A 88 3.65 -6.26 3.12
C ILE A 88 3.37 -7.74 3.38
N PHE A 89 2.18 -8.23 3.01
CA PHE A 89 1.80 -9.63 3.14
C PHE A 89 2.77 -10.58 2.42
N PHE A 90 3.10 -10.29 1.15
CA PHE A 90 4.02 -11.11 0.37
C PHE A 90 5.45 -11.02 0.90
N SER A 91 5.88 -9.84 1.31
CA SER A 91 7.20 -9.63 1.88
C SER A 91 7.39 -10.44 3.17
N ILE A 92 6.40 -10.45 4.06
CA ILE A 92 6.40 -11.28 5.28
C ILE A 92 6.36 -12.77 4.98
N ARG A 93 5.71 -13.19 3.89
CA ARG A 93 5.74 -14.60 3.45
C ARG A 93 7.09 -15.01 2.89
N LYS A 94 7.77 -14.11 2.18
CA LYS A 94 9.04 -14.38 1.52
C LYS A 94 10.22 -14.38 2.49
N TYR A 95 10.16 -13.55 3.53
CA TYR A 95 11.24 -13.40 4.49
C TYR A 95 10.70 -13.73 5.88
N ASP A 96 11.27 -14.73 6.55
CA ASP A 96 10.92 -15.09 7.93
C ASP A 96 11.45 -14.03 8.90
N TYR A 97 10.71 -12.93 9.01
CA TYR A 97 11.09 -11.78 9.81
C TYR A 97 10.97 -12.10 11.31
N ASP A 98 12.10 -12.16 12.01
CA ASP A 98 12.11 -12.17 13.46
C ASP A 98 11.91 -10.73 14.00
N ILE A 99 10.81 -10.51 14.72
CA ILE A 99 10.43 -9.21 15.30
C ILE A 99 11.49 -8.74 16.31
N LYS A 100 12.10 -9.67 17.07
CA LYS A 100 13.15 -9.31 18.02
C LYS A 100 14.35 -8.71 17.29
N LYS A 101 14.81 -9.37 16.22
CA LYS A 101 15.90 -8.89 15.37
C LYS A 101 15.57 -7.59 14.63
N TRP A 102 14.31 -7.40 14.24
CA TRP A 102 13.85 -6.14 13.63
C TRP A 102 13.95 -4.96 14.61
N LEU A 103 13.53 -5.17 15.86
CA LEU A 103 13.58 -4.16 16.93
C LEU A 103 15.01 -3.86 17.39
N THR A 104 15.90 -4.86 17.45
CA THR A 104 17.31 -4.67 17.81
C THR A 104 18.19 -4.19 16.66
N GLY A 105 17.65 -4.05 15.43
CA GLY A 105 18.40 -3.62 14.26
C GLY A 105 19.44 -4.64 13.75
N GLU A 106 19.35 -5.88 14.21
CA GLU A 106 20.25 -6.96 13.78
C GLU A 106 19.97 -7.35 12.33
N LYS A 107 21.04 -7.69 11.58
CA LYS A 107 20.91 -8.11 10.18
C LYS A 107 20.00 -9.33 10.08
N GLN A 108 18.87 -9.14 9.42
CA GLN A 108 17.93 -10.23 9.15
C GLN A 108 18.50 -11.16 8.08
N GLN A 109 18.38 -12.46 8.32
CA GLN A 109 18.82 -13.47 7.38
C GLN A 109 17.98 -13.37 6.11
N ARG A 110 18.62 -13.02 4.99
CA ARG A 110 18.06 -13.23 3.66
C ARG A 110 18.20 -14.72 3.37
N GLN A 111 17.08 -15.43 3.32
CA GLN A 111 17.05 -16.73 2.65
C GLN A 111 17.27 -16.53 1.15
#